data_AF-A0A8B7UWC2-F1
#
_entry.id   AF-A0A8B7UWC2-F1
#
_cell.length_a   1.000
_cell.length_b   1.000
_cell.length_c   1.000
_cell.angle_alpha   90.00
_cell.angle_beta   90.00
_cell.angle_gamma   90.00
#
_symmetry.space_group_name_H-M   'P 1'
#
loop_
_entity.id
_entity.type
_entity.pdbx_description
1 polymer ?
#
loop_
_entity_poly.entity_id
_entity_poly.type
_entity_poly.pdbx_seq_one_letter_code
_entity_poly.pdbx_strand_id
1 'polypeptide(L)'
;MGGLRLLAVALTCCWWPQGSQSKTLRGSFSSAAAQDAQGQSIGHFEFHGDHALLCVRINNLAVAVEKEAKLYLFQAQEWLKLQESSPRYSCSEKLSRAQLTMTVNQTEHNLTVSQIPSPQMWHVFYADKYTCRRGEEILRRKISHLNGVTKPRSEGIHLIILVLENL
;
A
#
# COMPACT_ATOMS: atom_id res chain seq x y z
N MET A 1 -42.09 8.98 45.64
CA MET A 1 -42.29 8.36 44.32
C MET A 1 -41.48 9.10 43.26
N GLY A 2 -40.15 9.00 43.30
CA GLY A 2 -39.26 9.68 42.36
C GLY A 2 -38.14 8.73 41.97
N GLY A 3 -38.22 8.13 40.78
CA GLY A 3 -37.21 7.15 40.36
C GLY A 3 -37.46 6.48 39.02
N LEU A 4 -38.31 7.03 38.14
CA LEU A 4 -38.71 6.31 36.92
C LEU A 4 -38.70 7.17 35.63
N ARG A 5 -37.83 8.18 35.56
CA ARG A 5 -37.75 9.05 34.36
C ARG A 5 -36.34 9.18 33.76
N LEU A 6 -35.30 8.60 34.37
CA LEU A 6 -33.91 8.75 33.90
C LEU A 6 -33.36 7.54 33.13
N LEU A 7 -34.11 6.43 33.01
CA LEU A 7 -33.63 5.22 32.33
C LEU A 7 -33.88 5.20 30.81
N ALA A 8 -34.66 6.13 30.26
CA ALA A 8 -35.06 6.10 28.85
C ALA A 8 -34.03 6.73 27.89
N VAL A 9 -33.05 7.50 28.39
CA VAL A 9 -32.07 8.20 27.53
C VAL A 9 -30.81 7.36 27.28
N ALA A 10 -30.55 6.33 28.10
CA ALA A 10 -29.35 5.52 27.97
C ALA A 10 -29.46 4.38 26.93
N LEU A 11 -30.67 4.02 26.50
CA LEU A 11 -30.91 2.87 25.61
C LEU A 11 -30.93 3.21 24.11
N THR A 12 -30.93 4.50 23.74
CA THR A 12 -30.97 4.93 22.33
C THR A 12 -29.59 5.14 21.70
N CYS A 13 -28.50 5.10 22.48
CA CYS A 13 -27.13 5.23 21.93
C CYS A 13 -26.55 3.91 21.38
N CYS A 14 -27.23 2.77 21.58
CA CYS A 14 -26.75 1.46 21.12
C CYS A 14 -27.20 1.11 19.69
N TRP A 15 -27.93 1.99 19.01
CA TRP A 15 -28.47 1.75 17.67
C TRP A 15 -27.82 2.64 16.59
N TRP A 16 -26.62 3.16 16.84
CA TRP A 16 -25.86 3.69 15.73
C TRP A 16 -25.50 2.54 14.79
N PRO A 17 -25.84 2.64 13.49
CA PRO A 17 -25.30 1.71 12.52
C PRO A 17 -23.80 1.74 12.69
N GLN A 18 -23.18 0.56 12.78
CA GLN A 18 -21.73 0.43 12.72
C GLN A 18 -21.27 1.11 11.42
N GLY A 19 -20.86 2.37 11.56
CA GLY A 19 -20.47 3.20 10.44
C GLY A 19 -19.29 2.57 9.74
N SER A 20 -19.22 2.73 8.41
CA SER A 20 -18.08 2.28 7.63
C SER A 20 -16.78 2.75 8.28
N GLN A 21 -15.94 1.82 8.71
CA GLN A 21 -14.60 2.15 9.18
C GLN A 21 -13.77 2.53 7.96
N SER A 22 -12.93 3.56 8.11
CA SER A 22 -12.00 3.92 7.04
C SER A 22 -10.60 4.21 7.54
N LYS A 23 -9.60 3.75 6.78
CA LYS A 23 -8.19 4.04 7.05
C LYS A 23 -7.59 4.75 5.86
N THR A 24 -6.89 5.85 6.14
CA THR A 24 -6.12 6.59 5.13
C THR A 24 -4.64 6.31 5.29
N LEU A 25 -3.98 5.75 4.27
CA LEU A 25 -2.52 5.68 4.20
C LEU A 25 -2.01 6.77 3.26
N ARG A 26 -1.05 7.58 3.71
CA ARG A 26 -0.42 8.62 2.90
C ARG A 26 1.09 8.41 2.86
N GLY A 27 1.70 8.66 1.71
CA GLY A 27 3.16 8.66 1.62
C GLY A 27 3.67 9.31 0.34
N SER A 28 4.99 9.45 0.29
CA SER A 28 5.74 9.91 -0.89
C SER A 28 6.72 8.81 -1.30
N PHE A 29 6.71 8.43 -2.56
CA PHE A 29 7.44 7.25 -3.04
C PHE A 29 8.49 7.61 -4.10
N SER A 30 9.64 6.96 -4.01
CA SER A 30 10.75 7.18 -4.93
C SER A 30 11.39 5.87 -5.37
N SER A 31 11.82 5.83 -6.61
CA SER A 31 12.53 4.69 -7.20
C SER A 31 13.79 4.32 -6.44
N ALA A 32 14.48 5.31 -5.85
CA ALA A 32 15.69 5.08 -5.07
C ALA A 32 15.38 4.32 -3.78
N ALA A 33 14.40 4.80 -2.99
CA ALA A 33 13.99 4.12 -1.76
C ALA A 33 13.44 2.71 -2.05
N ALA A 34 12.67 2.56 -3.13
CA ALA A 34 12.18 1.26 -3.57
C ALA A 34 13.34 0.33 -3.96
N GLN A 35 14.34 0.82 -4.69
CA GLN A 35 15.49 0.03 -5.08
C GLN A 35 16.33 -0.44 -3.89
N ASP A 36 16.61 0.45 -2.93
CA ASP A 36 17.42 0.15 -1.74
C ASP A 36 16.75 -0.93 -0.87
N ALA A 37 15.42 -0.92 -0.78
CA ALA A 37 14.64 -1.84 0.05
C ALA A 37 14.04 -3.04 -0.71
N GLN A 38 14.30 -3.19 -2.03
CA GLN A 38 13.61 -4.16 -2.90
C GLN A 38 12.07 -4.02 -2.88
N GLY A 39 11.59 -2.78 -2.76
CA GLY A 39 10.20 -2.39 -2.60
C GLY A 39 10.06 -1.41 -1.43
N GLN A 40 9.40 -0.28 -1.64
CA GLN A 40 9.20 0.72 -0.58
C GLN A 40 7.90 0.42 0.18
N SER A 41 7.99 0.14 1.48
CA SER A 41 6.78 -0.04 2.30
C SER A 41 6.02 1.28 2.44
N ILE A 42 4.71 1.23 2.19
CA ILE A 42 3.79 2.35 2.34
C ILE A 42 3.12 2.32 3.72
N GLY A 43 2.78 1.11 4.16
CA GLY A 43 2.08 0.87 5.41
C GLY A 43 1.30 -0.44 5.34
N HIS A 44 0.42 -0.62 6.32
CA HIS A 44 -0.47 -1.77 6.39
C HIS A 44 -1.86 -1.36 6.88
N PHE A 45 -2.85 -2.14 6.50
CA PHE A 45 -4.21 -2.04 6.98
C PHE A 45 -4.74 -3.43 7.27
N GLU A 46 -5.71 -3.51 8.15
CA GLU A 46 -6.46 -4.73 8.40
C GLU A 46 -7.88 -4.46 7.94
N PHE A 47 -8.50 -5.47 7.33
CA PHE A 47 -9.93 -5.38 7.08
C PHE A 47 -10.63 -6.72 7.25
N HIS A 48 -11.91 -6.62 7.58
CA HIS A 48 -12.85 -7.73 7.70
C HIS A 48 -14.19 -7.31 7.12
N GLY A 49 -14.96 -8.26 6.60
CA GLY A 49 -16.31 -8.01 6.09
C GLY A 49 -16.43 -8.03 4.58
N ASP A 50 -17.57 -7.49 4.12
CA ASP A 50 -18.01 -7.64 2.74
C ASP A 50 -17.50 -6.51 1.86
N HIS A 51 -16.55 -6.84 0.99
CA HIS A 51 -16.06 -5.98 -0.09
C HIS A 51 -15.43 -4.68 0.42
N ALA A 52 -14.13 -4.72 0.77
CA ALA A 52 -13.40 -3.50 1.09
C ALA A 52 -13.09 -2.71 -0.18
N LEU A 53 -13.36 -1.39 -0.16
CA LEU A 53 -12.99 -0.52 -1.27
C LEU A 53 -11.63 0.12 -0.99
N LEU A 54 -10.68 -0.11 -1.88
CA LEU A 54 -9.37 0.52 -1.93
C LEU A 54 -9.39 1.66 -2.95
N CYS A 55 -9.46 2.90 -2.49
CA CYS A 55 -9.35 4.08 -3.36
C CYS A 55 -7.94 4.62 -3.32
N VAL A 56 -7.27 4.66 -4.46
CA VAL A 56 -5.88 5.07 -4.59
C VAL A 56 -5.81 6.37 -5.38
N ARG A 57 -5.25 7.42 -4.79
CA ARG A 57 -5.09 8.74 -5.44
C ARG A 57 -3.63 9.12 -5.62
N ILE A 58 -3.30 9.67 -6.79
CA ILE A 58 -1.93 10.09 -7.17
C ILE A 58 -1.90 11.53 -7.66
N ASN A 59 -0.95 12.30 -7.12
CA ASN A 59 -0.76 13.70 -7.51
C ASN A 59 0.05 13.89 -8.81
N ASN A 60 1.02 13.02 -9.09
CA ASN A 60 1.89 13.13 -10.27
C ASN A 60 1.78 11.88 -11.14
N LEU A 61 0.74 11.85 -11.99
CA LEU A 61 0.45 10.72 -12.87
C LEU A 61 1.53 10.52 -13.94
N ALA A 62 2.06 11.61 -14.51
CA ALA A 62 3.07 11.54 -15.56
C ALA A 62 4.31 10.75 -15.11
N VAL A 63 4.80 11.05 -13.90
CA VAL A 63 5.94 10.34 -13.30
C VAL A 63 5.59 8.89 -12.96
N ALA A 64 4.38 8.62 -12.48
CA ALA A 64 3.94 7.26 -12.18
C ALA A 64 3.87 6.38 -13.45
N VAL A 65 3.33 6.91 -14.55
CA VAL A 65 3.26 6.23 -15.84
C VAL A 65 4.65 6.03 -16.43
N GLU A 66 5.49 7.07 -16.43
CA GLU A 66 6.86 6.98 -16.94
C GLU A 66 7.67 5.88 -16.22
N LYS A 67 7.52 5.79 -14.90
CA LYS A 67 8.23 4.80 -14.07
C LYS A 67 7.59 3.41 -14.11
N GLU A 68 6.43 3.25 -14.73
CA GLU A 68 5.61 2.04 -14.66
C GLU A 68 5.35 1.63 -13.20
N ALA A 69 4.95 2.62 -12.39
CA ALA A 69 4.71 2.47 -10.97
C ALA A 69 3.59 1.45 -10.69
N LYS A 70 3.82 0.62 -9.67
CA LYS A 70 2.91 -0.44 -9.24
C LYS A 70 2.82 -0.47 -7.72
N LEU A 71 1.63 -0.81 -7.24
CA LEU A 71 1.36 -1.15 -5.85
C LEU A 71 1.23 -2.65 -5.71
N TYR A 72 1.92 -3.20 -4.73
CA TYR A 72 1.93 -4.60 -4.40
C TYR A 72 1.32 -4.76 -3.00
N LEU A 73 0.24 -5.51 -2.91
CA LEU A 73 -0.46 -5.78 -1.67
C LEU A 73 -0.25 -7.23 -1.27
N PHE A 74 0.39 -7.42 -0.12
CA PHE A 74 0.69 -8.71 0.46
C PHE A 74 -0.18 -8.96 1.68
N GLN A 75 -0.79 -10.12 1.76
CA GLN A 75 -1.36 -10.63 3.00
C GLN A 75 -0.24 -10.91 4.00
N ALA A 76 -0.51 -10.70 5.28
CA ALA A 76 0.49 -10.84 6.35
C ALA A 76 1.21 -12.20 6.35
N GLN A 77 0.49 -13.29 6.08
CA GLN A 77 1.08 -14.63 6.02
C GLN A 77 2.11 -14.77 4.88
N GLU A 78 1.80 -14.25 3.69
CA GLU A 78 2.73 -14.33 2.57
C GLU A 78 3.91 -13.38 2.76
N TRP A 79 3.65 -12.20 3.30
CA TRP A 79 4.71 -11.26 3.66
C TRP A 79 5.71 -11.85 4.68
N LEU A 80 5.20 -12.55 5.71
CA LEU A 80 6.05 -13.20 6.71
C LEU A 80 6.95 -14.26 6.06
N LYS A 81 6.40 -15.13 5.20
CA LYS A 81 7.18 -16.13 4.46
C LYS A 81 8.30 -15.48 3.63
N LEU A 82 8.02 -14.37 2.97
CA LEU A 82 9.01 -13.63 2.17
C LEU A 82 10.16 -13.06 3.01
N GLN A 83 9.89 -12.66 4.25
CA GLN A 83 10.92 -12.21 5.19
C GLN A 83 11.78 -13.36 5.70
N GLU A 84 11.17 -14.49 6.06
CA GLU A 84 11.89 -15.66 6.58
C GLU A 84 12.75 -16.35 5.50
N SER A 85 12.32 -16.26 4.24
CA SER A 85 13.00 -16.83 3.08
C SER A 85 13.97 -15.86 2.39
N SER A 86 14.41 -14.79 3.07
CA SER A 86 15.07 -13.62 2.47
C SER A 86 16.26 -13.87 1.51
N PRO A 87 17.08 -14.94 1.60
CA PRO A 87 18.07 -15.22 0.55
C PRO A 87 17.55 -16.09 -0.61
N ARG A 88 16.38 -16.74 -0.51
CA ARG A 88 15.89 -17.69 -1.52
C ARG A 88 15.19 -17.04 -2.71
N TYR A 89 14.61 -15.85 -2.54
CA TYR A 89 13.87 -15.16 -3.60
C TYR A 89 14.60 -13.92 -4.10
N SER A 90 14.69 -13.78 -5.42
CA SER A 90 15.11 -12.53 -6.06
C SER A 90 14.06 -11.42 -5.87
N CYS A 91 14.45 -10.16 -6.05
CA CYS A 91 13.56 -9.00 -5.91
C CYS A 91 12.25 -9.15 -6.73
N SER A 92 12.36 -9.56 -7.99
CA SER A 92 11.21 -9.76 -8.87
C SER A 92 10.31 -10.91 -8.41
N GLU A 93 10.90 -11.99 -7.89
CA GLU A 93 10.14 -13.12 -7.34
C GLU A 93 9.44 -12.75 -6.02
N LYS A 94 10.03 -11.88 -5.20
CA LYS A 94 9.35 -11.36 -4.00
C LYS A 94 8.12 -10.55 -4.39
N LEU A 95 8.26 -9.63 -5.34
CA LEU A 95 7.15 -8.80 -5.81
C LEU A 95 6.04 -9.61 -6.49
N SER A 96 6.38 -10.69 -7.21
CA SER A 96 5.37 -11.54 -7.87
C SER A 96 4.51 -12.37 -6.93
N ARG A 97 4.84 -12.44 -5.63
CA ARG A 97 4.05 -13.14 -4.60
C ARG A 97 2.93 -12.29 -4.01
N ALA A 98 2.83 -11.02 -4.39
CA ALA A 98 1.74 -10.16 -3.94
C ALA A 98 0.39 -10.74 -4.41
N GLN A 99 -0.59 -10.81 -3.50
CA GLN A 99 -1.93 -11.32 -3.84
C GLN A 99 -2.65 -10.37 -4.79
N LEU A 100 -2.32 -9.08 -4.71
CA LEU A 100 -2.88 -8.06 -5.56
C LEU A 100 -1.76 -7.14 -6.03
N THR A 101 -1.73 -6.92 -7.34
CA THR A 101 -0.84 -5.95 -7.99
C THR A 101 -1.69 -4.95 -8.75
N MET A 102 -1.48 -3.67 -8.50
CA MET A 102 -2.19 -2.58 -9.15
C MET A 102 -1.22 -1.69 -9.89
N THR A 103 -1.49 -1.43 -11.17
CA THR A 103 -0.71 -0.46 -11.96
C THR A 103 -1.21 0.95 -11.70
N VAL A 104 -0.28 1.87 -11.49
CA VAL A 104 -0.57 3.28 -11.18
C VAL A 104 -0.56 4.09 -12.48
N ASN A 105 -1.67 4.05 -13.22
CA ASN A 105 -1.82 4.72 -14.51
C ASN A 105 -3.01 5.69 -14.58
N GLN A 106 -3.64 5.97 -13.44
CA GLN A 106 -4.76 6.91 -13.29
C GLN A 106 -4.56 7.76 -12.03
N THR A 107 -5.14 8.96 -11.99
CA THR A 107 -5.07 9.85 -10.81
C THR A 107 -5.92 9.36 -9.65
N GLU A 108 -6.99 8.62 -9.94
CA GLU A 108 -7.82 7.93 -8.96
C GLU A 108 -8.13 6.53 -9.49
N HIS A 109 -7.94 5.51 -8.66
CA HIS A 109 -8.25 4.12 -9.00
C HIS A 109 -8.97 3.46 -7.83
N ASN A 110 -10.12 2.86 -8.10
CA ASN A 110 -10.94 2.21 -7.09
C ASN A 110 -10.91 0.71 -7.34
N LEU A 111 -10.54 -0.04 -6.31
CA LEU A 111 -10.46 -1.48 -6.39
C LEU A 111 -11.24 -2.11 -5.25
N THR A 112 -12.10 -3.06 -5.59
CA THR A 112 -12.81 -3.85 -4.58
C THR A 112 -11.97 -5.06 -4.23
N VAL A 113 -11.62 -5.21 -2.96
CA VAL A 113 -10.97 -6.42 -2.46
C VAL A 113 -12.05 -7.43 -2.12
N SER A 114 -11.89 -8.67 -2.60
CA SER A 114 -12.85 -9.76 -2.40
C SER A 114 -13.11 -10.05 -0.93
N GLN A 115 -14.30 -10.59 -0.63
CA GLN A 115 -14.71 -11.01 0.73
C GLN A 115 -13.63 -11.86 1.42
N ILE A 116 -13.36 -11.53 2.68
CA ILE A 116 -12.47 -12.30 3.54
C ILE A 116 -13.25 -12.74 4.78
N PRO A 117 -13.35 -14.04 5.06
CA PRO A 117 -14.18 -14.57 6.14
C PRO A 117 -13.68 -14.20 7.55
N SER A 118 -12.46 -13.67 7.67
CA SER A 118 -11.82 -13.27 8.92
C SER A 118 -11.00 -12.01 8.72
N PRO A 119 -10.77 -11.20 9.79
CA PRO A 119 -9.86 -10.06 9.72
C PRO A 119 -8.49 -10.47 9.15
N GLN A 120 -8.05 -9.78 8.10
CA GLN A 120 -6.78 -10.06 7.47
C GLN A 120 -5.98 -8.77 7.30
N MET A 121 -4.72 -8.82 7.75
CA MET A 121 -3.78 -7.73 7.58
C MET A 121 -3.10 -7.79 6.22
N TRP A 122 -3.01 -6.61 5.59
CA TRP A 122 -2.44 -6.36 4.28
C TRP A 122 -1.32 -5.33 4.38
N HIS A 123 -0.17 -5.66 3.80
CA HIS A 123 0.98 -4.77 3.65
C HIS A 123 1.02 -4.23 2.24
N VAL A 124 1.20 -2.91 2.11
CA VAL A 124 1.24 -2.22 0.81
C VAL A 124 2.66 -1.76 0.53
N PHE A 125 3.15 -2.08 -0.67
CA PHE A 125 4.45 -1.70 -1.16
C PHE A 125 4.35 -0.97 -2.49
N TYR A 126 5.19 0.05 -2.65
CA TYR A 126 5.45 0.69 -3.93
C TYR A 126 6.68 0.05 -4.59
N ALA A 127 6.57 -0.23 -5.88
CA ALA A 127 7.72 -0.53 -6.72
C ALA A 127 7.48 -0.05 -8.15
N ASP A 128 8.56 0.07 -8.91
CA ASP A 128 8.58 0.54 -10.28
C ASP A 128 9.62 -0.22 -11.11
N LYS A 129 9.72 0.09 -12.41
CA LYS A 129 10.64 -0.61 -13.32
C LYS A 129 12.12 -0.50 -12.96
N TYR A 130 12.48 0.39 -12.03
CA TYR A 130 13.85 0.56 -11.54
C TYR A 130 14.12 -0.19 -10.23
N THR A 131 13.09 -0.62 -9.52
CA THR A 131 13.18 -1.24 -8.19
C THR A 131 14.06 -2.50 -8.18
N CYS A 132 13.83 -3.43 -9.11
CA CYS A 132 14.56 -4.71 -9.14
C CYS A 132 15.76 -4.73 -10.11
N ARG A 133 16.27 -3.57 -10.56
CA ARG A 133 17.44 -3.52 -11.43
C ARG A 133 18.70 -4.04 -10.71
N ARG A 134 19.45 -4.91 -11.39
CA ARG A 134 20.60 -5.69 -10.84
C ARG A 134 21.82 -4.81 -10.47
N GLY A 135 22.67 -5.37 -9.60
CA GLY A 135 23.83 -4.72 -8.98
C GLY A 135 24.88 -4.10 -9.91
N GLU A 136 25.04 -4.60 -11.14
CA GLU A 136 25.96 -3.99 -12.13
C GLU A 136 25.51 -2.58 -12.55
N GLU A 137 24.20 -2.33 -12.56
CA GLU A 137 23.64 -1.01 -12.85
C GLU A 137 23.68 -0.09 -11.63
N ILE A 138 23.62 -0.66 -10.41
CA ILE A 138 23.84 0.06 -9.14
C ILE A 138 25.30 0.51 -9.05
N LEU A 139 26.25 -0.34 -9.45
CA LEU A 139 27.68 -0.02 -9.48
C LEU A 139 27.99 1.03 -10.55
N ARG A 140 27.45 0.87 -11.78
CA ARG A 140 27.51 1.90 -12.82
C ARG A 140 26.88 3.21 -12.37
N ARG A 141 25.79 3.19 -11.58
CA ARG A 141 25.18 4.42 -11.06
C ARG A 141 25.97 5.07 -9.93
N LYS A 142 26.57 4.31 -9.01
CA LYS A 142 27.53 4.87 -8.02
C LYS A 142 28.70 5.57 -8.74
N ILE A 143 29.22 4.97 -9.81
CA ILE A 143 30.25 5.57 -10.65
C ILE A 143 29.70 6.82 -11.38
N SER A 144 28.47 6.79 -11.88
CA SER A 144 27.83 7.96 -12.52
C SER A 144 27.55 9.10 -11.52
N HIS A 145 27.31 8.78 -10.24
CA HIS A 145 27.10 9.75 -9.16
C HIS A 145 28.42 10.44 -8.79
N LEU A 146 29.55 9.72 -8.85
CA LEU A 146 30.89 10.28 -8.76
C LEU A 146 31.24 11.16 -9.98
N ASN A 147 30.65 10.88 -11.14
CA ASN A 147 30.84 11.64 -12.39
C ASN A 147 29.78 12.74 -12.63
N GLY A 148 29.02 13.14 -11.61
CA GLY A 148 28.06 14.26 -11.72
C GLY A 148 26.81 13.99 -12.55
N VAL A 149 26.54 12.73 -12.93
CA VAL A 149 25.29 12.36 -13.61
C VAL A 149 24.16 12.36 -12.58
N THR A 150 23.22 13.28 -12.75
CA THR A 150 22.12 13.57 -11.83
C THR A 150 21.33 12.31 -11.48
N LYS A 151 21.15 12.07 -10.16
CA LYS A 151 20.17 11.12 -9.60
C LYS A 151 18.83 11.31 -10.33
N PRO A 152 18.11 10.24 -10.74
CA PRO A 152 16.75 10.41 -11.24
C PRO A 152 15.99 11.21 -10.18
N ARG A 153 15.53 12.38 -10.59
CA ARG A 153 14.94 13.39 -9.72
C ARG A 153 13.95 12.70 -8.78
N SER A 154 14.13 12.91 -7.49
CA SER A 154 13.22 12.42 -6.45
C SER A 154 11.91 13.20 -6.51
N GLU A 155 11.25 13.18 -7.65
CA GLU A 155 9.86 13.60 -7.77
C GLU A 155 9.04 12.46 -7.16
N GLY A 156 8.64 12.68 -5.91
CA GLY A 156 7.91 11.71 -5.12
C GLY A 156 6.49 11.54 -5.64
N ILE A 157 6.07 10.31 -5.86
CA ILE A 157 4.66 10.00 -6.10
C ILE A 157 3.96 10.13 -4.76
N HIS A 158 3.01 11.06 -4.63
CA HIS A 158 2.15 11.11 -3.43
C HIS A 158 0.96 10.20 -3.63
N LEU A 159 0.80 9.22 -2.73
CA LEU A 159 -0.29 8.25 -2.75
C LEU A 159 -1.18 8.47 -1.55
N ILE A 160 -2.49 8.45 -1.77
CA ILE A 160 -3.49 8.35 -0.71
C ILE A 160 -4.26 7.06 -0.96
N ILE A 161 -4.26 6.16 0.01
CA ILE A 161 -5.05 4.93 -0.01
C ILE A 161 -6.16 5.08 1.02
N LEU A 162 -7.41 5.04 0.56
CA LEU A 162 -8.58 4.95 1.42
C LEU A 162 -9.05 3.51 1.40
N VAL A 163 -9.14 2.89 2.57
CA VAL A 163 -9.81 1.60 2.76
C VAL A 163 -11.18 1.91 3.34
N LEU A 164 -12.26 1.54 2.67
CA LEU A 164 -13.62 1.62 3.19
C LEU A 164 -14.11 0.22 3.51
N GLU A 165 -14.50 -0.01 4.76
CA GLU A 165 -15.14 -1.24 5.21
C GLU A 165 -16.66 -1.06 5.19
N ASN A 166 -17.38 -1.93 4.48
CA ASN A 166 -18.81 -2.10 4.71
C ASN A 166 -18.96 -3.14 5.82
N LEU A 167 -19.41 -2.69 6.99
CA LEU A 167 -19.75 -3.55 8.13
C LEU A 167 -21.14 -4.16 7.95
#